data_AF-A0A3B8SA48-F1
#
_entry.id   AF-A0A3B8SA48-F1
#
_cell.length_a   1.000
_cell.length_b   1.000
_cell.length_c   1.000
_cell.angle_alpha   90.00
_cell.angle_beta   90.00
_cell.angle_gamma   90.00
#
_symmetry.space_group_name_H-M   'P 1'
#
loop_
_entity.id
_entity.type
_entity.pdbx_description
1 polymer ?
#
loop_
_entity_poly.entity_id
_entity_poly.type
_entity_poly.pdbx_seq_one_letter_code
_entity_poly.pdbx_strand_id
1 'polypeptide(L)' 'QSGISPEMALRLAKSLGRSPESWLAMQHSYDLWQAKKKVRLGRVSRVKLNAA' A
#
# COMPACT_ATOMS: atom_id res chain seq x y z
N GLN A 1 -3.36 -13.06 -4.69
CA GLN A 1 -3.50 -11.66 -5.15
C GLN A 1 -2.20 -11.32 -5.86
N SER A 2 -2.25 -11.14 -7.18
CA SER A 2 -1.06 -10.85 -8.00
C SER A 2 -0.85 -9.33 -8.04
N GLY A 3 -0.38 -8.76 -6.93
CA GLY A 3 -0.01 -7.34 -6.84
C GLY A 3 1.42 -7.08 -7.34
N ILE A 4 1.79 -5.83 -7.51
CA ILE A 4 3.17 -5.45 -7.79
C ILE A 4 4.05 -5.80 -6.57
N SER A 5 4.86 -6.87 -6.68
CA SER A 5 5.88 -7.21 -5.69
C SER A 5 7.07 -6.25 -5.79
N PRO A 6 7.94 -6.16 -4.77
CA PRO A 6 9.18 -5.38 -4.86
C PRO A 6 10.05 -5.76 -6.06
N GLU A 7 10.16 -7.05 -6.38
CA GLU A 7 10.91 -7.53 -7.55
C GLU A 7 10.27 -7.08 -8.86
N MET A 8 8.94 -7.08 -8.95
CA MET A 8 8.24 -6.54 -10.12
C MET A 8 8.38 -5.02 -10.21
N ALA A 9 8.35 -4.29 -9.10
CA ALA A 9 8.57 -2.84 -9.08
C ALA A 9 9.96 -2.49 -9.64
N LEU A 10 11.00 -3.25 -9.28
CA LEU A 10 12.34 -3.10 -9.84
C LEU A 10 12.36 -3.37 -11.36
N ARG A 11 11.69 -4.44 -11.80
CA ARG A 11 11.59 -4.77 -13.23
C ARG A 11 10.85 -3.68 -14.02
N LEU A 12 9.72 -3.19 -13.49
CA LEU A 12 8.91 -2.14 -14.10
C LEU A 12 9.64 -0.80 -14.13
N ALA A 13 10.36 -0.44 -13.07
CA ALA A 13 11.19 0.76 -13.06
C ALA A 13 12.25 0.71 -14.16
N LYS A 14 12.88 -0.45 -14.35
CA LYS A 14 13.90 -0.64 -15.39
C LYS A 14 13.31 -0.68 -16.81
N SER A 15 12.12 -1.26 -17.00
CA SER A 15 11.54 -1.45 -18.34
C SER A 15 10.62 -0.31 -18.79
N LEU A 16 9.90 0.34 -17.88
CA LEU A 16 8.88 1.36 -18.15
C LEU A 16 9.19 2.73 -17.53
N GLY A 17 10.28 2.84 -16.76
CA GLY A 17 10.63 4.05 -16.02
C GLY A 17 9.85 4.21 -14.71
N ARG A 18 9.96 5.41 -14.11
CA ARG A 18 9.60 5.72 -12.71
C ARG A 18 10.47 4.99 -11.69
N SER A 19 10.36 5.38 -10.43
CA SER A 19 11.05 4.69 -9.34
C SER A 19 10.28 3.44 -8.91
N PRO A 20 10.96 2.38 -8.42
CA PRO A 20 10.30 1.22 -7.83
C PRO A 20 9.31 1.59 -6.72
N GLU A 21 9.64 2.59 -5.91
CA GLU A 21 8.81 3.09 -4.82
C GLU A 21 7.49 3.68 -5.34
N SER A 22 7.52 4.38 -6.49
CA SER A 22 6.31 4.90 -7.13
C SER A 22 5.35 3.78 -7.56
N TRP A 23 5.88 2.65 -8.02
CA TRP A 23 5.08 1.48 -8.39
C TRP A 23 4.46 0.80 -7.17
N LEU A 24 5.23 0.65 -6.10
CA LEU A 24 4.73 0.10 -4.83
C LEU A 24 3.67 1.02 -4.20
N ALA A 25 3.88 2.35 -4.23
CA ALA A 25 2.91 3.31 -3.72
C ALA A 25 1.56 3.21 -4.44
N MET A 26 1.57 2.96 -5.76
CA MET A 26 0.36 2.74 -6.54
C MET A 26 -0.36 1.46 -6.12
N GLN A 27 0.37 0.36 -5.95
CA GLN A 27 -0.17 -0.91 -5.46
C GLN A 27 -0.77 -0.75 -4.06
N HIS A 28 -0.05 -0.10 -3.14
CA HIS A 28 -0.54 0.18 -1.78
C HIS A 28 -1.82 1.03 -1.79
N SER A 29 -1.91 2.02 -2.67
CA SER A 29 -3.10 2.85 -2.81
C SER A 29 -4.31 2.02 -3.26
N TYR A 30 -4.12 1.13 -4.24
CA TYR A 30 -5.14 0.20 -4.70
C TYR A 30 -5.58 -0.78 -3.59
N ASP A 31 -4.62 -1.37 -2.89
CA ASP A 31 -4.89 -2.33 -1.81
C ASP A 31 -5.64 -1.66 -0.66
N LEU A 32 -5.25 -0.44 -0.29
CA LEU A 32 -5.94 0.34 0.72
C LEU A 32 -7.38 0.68 0.28
N TRP A 33 -7.58 1.05 -0.98
CA TRP A 33 -8.92 1.29 -1.53
C TRP A 33 -9.80 0.04 -1.45
N GLN A 34 -9.27 -1.13 -1.83
CA GLN A 34 -9.99 -2.40 -1.71
C GLN A 34 -10.28 -2.76 -0.24
N ALA A 35 -9.30 -2.56 0.65
CA ALA A 35 -9.45 -2.82 2.08
C ALA A 35 -10.55 -1.94 2.70
N LYS A 36 -10.60 -0.64 2.36
CA LYS A 36 -11.64 0.29 2.82
C LYS A 36 -13.06 -0.20 2.51
N LYS A 37 -13.27 -0.94 1.42
CA LYS A 37 -14.59 -1.47 1.03
C LYS A 37 -15.00 -2.70 1.84
N LYS A 38 -14.04 -3.41 2.44
CA LYS A 38 -14.28 -4.71 3.10
C LYS A 38 -14.15 -4.63 4.62
N VAL A 39 -13.26 -3.79 5.13
CA VAL A 39 -12.92 -3.71 6.55
C VAL A 39 -13.95 -2.86 7.30
N ARG A 40 -14.52 -3.42 8.38
CA ARG A 40 -15.41 -2.69 9.29
C ARG A 40 -14.59 -2.07 10.42
N LEU A 41 -14.46 -0.74 10.41
CA LEU A 41 -13.69 0.02 11.42
C LEU A 41 -14.54 0.59 12.57
N GLY A 42 -15.84 0.25 12.65
CA GLY A 42 -16.77 0.89 13.60
C GLY A 42 -16.47 0.67 15.09
N ARG A 43 -15.64 -0.32 15.45
CA ARG A 43 -15.16 -0.55 16.82
C ARG A 43 -13.70 -0.15 17.03
N VAL A 44 -13.06 0.43 16.02
CA VAL A 44 -11.66 0.84 16.05
C VAL A 44 -11.59 2.33 16.35
N SER A 45 -10.87 2.70 17.40
CA SER A 45 -10.66 4.09 17.81
C SER A 45 -9.17 4.44 17.80
N ARG A 46 -8.87 5.74 17.66
CA ARG A 46 -7.49 6.24 17.72
C ARG A 46 -6.96 6.08 19.14
N VAL A 47 -5.87 5.35 19.30
CA VAL A 47 -5.18 5.19 20.58
C VAL A 47 -4.43 6.50 20.89
N LYS A 48 -4.64 7.05 22.10
CA LYS A 48 -3.79 8.12 22.63
C LYS A 48 -2.65 7.48 23.40
N LEU A 49 -1.44 7.55 22.85
CA LEU A 49 -0.23 7.13 23.53
C LEU A 49 0.35 8.34 24.25
N ASN A 50 0.34 8.33 25.57
CA ASN A 50 1.08 9.32 26.36
C ASN A 50 2.51 8.80 26.50
N ALA A 51 3.49 9.55 25.99
CA ALA A 51 4.89 9.29 26.30
C ALA A 51 5.13 9.60 27.79
N ALA A 52 5.72 8.65 28.50
CA ALA A 52 6.14 8.79 29.90
C ALA A 52 7.50 9.48 29.98
#